data_AF-A0A2M6W346-F1
#
_entry.id   AF-A0A2M6W346-F1
#
_cell.length_a   1.000
_cell.length_b   1.000
_cell.length_c   1.000
_cell.angle_alpha   90.00
_cell.angle_beta   90.00
_cell.angle_gamma   90.00
#
_symmetry.space_group_name_H-M   'P 1'
#
loop_
_entity.id
_entity.type
_entity.pdbx_description
1 polymer ?
#
loop_
_entity_poly.entity_id
_entity_poly.type
_entity_poly.pdbx_seq_one_letter_code
_entity_poly.pdbx_strand_id
1 'polypeptide(L)'
;MLSDDSARAYMFGANSLLTLPGRKVAVKTGTTDDSKDAWTMGYTPSLAVGVWVGNTKPSTMLGGGSTLAGPIWNDFMRQALDKTPAEDFDAPIKEEIKNPFLQGSVGGITLRVNKKTGKIASSSTLDELIVEKTFLPPHTILHYVDKDNPNSTQSNSQTDPQYDVWEEALQQWIAKQQQTNPSISISDPPTEYDTVGSSEMLPSLEIISPLNSSTLYSRQIKFEIKASAPRGISDVSYYLGDTKIGSSNQFPFSLNYYAQSLEKGKYTFKVIASDDQNNNAQAFINIDLQAELDPPSFEWSDSQGLTLKKENFPGAIFLTPFRWTEIKEIKIYLKSGANENLIYTFDSNDKLVGNKLNFTWKTYPGAGDYQLKGVMTDKQNKVVEKTLLIKVE
;
A
#
# COMPACT_ATOMS: atom_id res chain seq x y z
N MET A 1 27.57 15.23 -34.26
CA MET A 1 27.86 16.45 -33.48
C MET A 1 29.12 17.19 -33.96
N LEU A 2 30.27 16.53 -34.20
CA LEU A 2 31.45 17.21 -34.82
C LEU A 2 31.55 17.11 -36.34
N SER A 3 30.87 16.17 -36.99
CA SER A 3 30.82 16.04 -38.46
C SER A 3 29.54 16.61 -39.09
N ASP A 4 28.62 17.09 -38.26
CA ASP A 4 27.33 17.65 -38.67
C ASP A 4 27.47 19.15 -38.94
N ASP A 5 27.33 19.54 -40.21
CA ASP A 5 27.41 20.92 -40.66
C ASP A 5 26.22 21.75 -40.17
N SER A 6 25.00 21.18 -40.18
CA SER A 6 23.78 21.85 -39.71
C SER A 6 23.90 22.24 -38.25
N ALA A 7 24.48 21.37 -37.42
CA ALA A 7 24.72 21.66 -36.01
C ALA A 7 25.73 22.82 -35.79
N ARG A 8 26.63 23.07 -36.75
CA ARG A 8 27.64 24.13 -36.68
C ARG A 8 27.21 25.43 -37.36
N ALA A 9 26.21 25.38 -38.24
CA ALA A 9 25.83 26.47 -39.12
C ALA A 9 25.41 27.75 -38.38
N TYR A 10 24.83 27.64 -37.16
CA TYR A 10 24.47 28.80 -36.35
C TYR A 10 25.67 29.72 -36.05
N MET A 11 26.85 29.13 -35.79
CA MET A 11 28.06 29.88 -35.43
C MET A 11 28.96 30.15 -36.64
N PHE A 12 29.06 29.21 -37.57
CA PHE A 12 30.09 29.25 -38.64
C PHE A 12 29.52 29.38 -40.05
N GLY A 13 28.19 29.36 -40.21
CA GLY A 13 27.53 29.24 -41.51
C GLY A 13 27.59 27.81 -42.06
N ALA A 14 26.58 27.44 -42.86
CA ALA A 14 26.55 26.17 -43.57
C ALA A 14 27.61 26.16 -44.69
N ASN A 15 28.19 24.99 -44.97
CA ASN A 15 29.23 24.81 -45.99
C ASN A 15 30.45 25.73 -45.81
N SER A 16 30.82 26.02 -44.57
CA SER A 16 31.98 26.86 -44.25
C SER A 16 33.32 26.17 -44.57
N LEU A 17 34.44 26.86 -44.33
CA LEU A 17 35.79 26.26 -44.41
C LEU A 17 36.03 25.14 -43.38
N LEU A 18 35.03 24.83 -42.55
CA LEU A 18 35.03 23.69 -41.64
C LEU A 18 34.32 22.46 -42.24
N THR A 19 34.07 22.46 -43.56
CA THR A 19 33.56 21.30 -44.31
C THR A 19 34.43 20.97 -45.52
N LEU A 20 34.31 19.73 -45.99
CA LEU A 20 34.93 19.25 -47.23
C LEU A 20 33.80 18.76 -48.15
N PRO A 21 33.57 19.38 -49.32
CA PRO A 21 32.53 18.97 -50.25
C PRO A 21 32.63 17.49 -50.61
N GLY A 22 31.51 16.78 -50.53
CA GLY A 22 31.43 15.34 -50.85
C GLY A 22 32.08 14.41 -49.82
N ARG A 23 32.54 14.92 -48.66
CA ARG A 23 33.19 14.11 -47.61
C ARG A 23 32.62 14.42 -46.24
N LYS A 24 32.52 13.40 -45.38
CA LYS A 24 32.29 13.63 -43.96
C LYS A 24 33.59 13.95 -43.25
N VAL A 25 33.60 15.06 -42.52
CA VAL A 25 34.77 15.52 -41.77
C VAL A 25 34.32 16.03 -40.42
N ALA A 26 35.00 15.57 -39.37
CA ALA A 26 34.79 16.06 -38.02
C ALA A 26 35.83 17.16 -37.72
N VAL A 27 35.41 18.31 -37.22
CA VAL A 27 36.33 19.44 -37.00
C VAL A 27 35.92 20.26 -35.78
N LYS A 28 36.93 20.74 -35.05
CA LYS A 28 36.79 21.63 -33.92
C LYS A 28 37.82 22.74 -34.00
N THR A 29 37.36 23.96 -33.77
CA THR A 29 38.19 25.15 -33.65
C THR A 29 38.54 25.41 -32.18
N GLY A 30 39.70 25.99 -31.93
CA GLY A 30 40.15 26.44 -30.62
C GLY A 30 40.74 27.85 -30.71
N THR A 31 40.43 28.68 -29.72
CA THR A 31 41.03 30.00 -29.54
C THR A 31 41.36 30.13 -28.07
N THR A 32 42.61 30.44 -27.72
CA THR A 32 43.03 30.63 -26.33
C THR A 32 42.62 32.01 -25.81
N ASP A 33 42.70 32.19 -24.49
CA ASP A 33 42.47 33.49 -23.85
C ASP A 33 43.33 34.59 -24.48
N ASP A 34 42.76 35.80 -24.54
CA ASP A 34 43.33 36.97 -25.22
C ASP A 34 43.65 36.75 -26.72
N SER A 35 43.12 35.69 -27.35
CA SER A 35 43.31 35.35 -28.77
C SER A 35 44.79 35.25 -29.17
N LYS A 36 45.61 34.63 -28.33
CA LYS A 36 47.05 34.45 -28.58
C LYS A 36 47.36 33.26 -29.50
N ASP A 37 46.48 32.26 -29.50
CA ASP A 37 46.61 31.05 -30.32
C ASP A 37 45.29 30.74 -31.02
N ALA A 38 45.41 30.32 -32.28
CA ALA A 38 44.31 29.83 -33.08
C ALA A 38 44.59 28.39 -33.52
N TRP A 39 43.66 27.48 -33.20
CA TRP A 39 43.74 26.07 -33.53
C TRP A 39 42.57 25.64 -34.40
N THR A 40 42.82 24.76 -35.36
CA THR A 40 41.79 23.93 -35.98
C THR A 40 42.28 22.49 -36.01
N MET A 41 41.51 21.61 -35.39
CA MET A 41 41.76 20.18 -35.35
C MET A 41 40.62 19.49 -36.09
N GLY A 42 40.92 18.66 -37.08
CA GLY A 42 39.90 17.93 -37.80
C GLY A 42 40.40 16.64 -38.42
N TYR A 43 39.47 15.74 -38.69
CA TYR A 43 39.79 14.39 -39.14
C TYR A 43 38.71 13.80 -40.06
N THR A 44 39.14 12.92 -40.96
CA THR A 44 38.33 11.88 -41.61
C THR A 44 38.68 10.52 -40.98
N PRO A 45 37.98 9.42 -41.32
CA PRO A 45 38.34 8.09 -40.83
C PRO A 45 39.82 7.73 -41.02
N SER A 46 40.42 8.09 -42.15
CA SER A 46 41.82 7.74 -42.46
C SER A 46 42.88 8.84 -42.22
N LEU A 47 42.50 10.09 -41.87
CA LEU A 47 43.46 11.19 -41.74
C LEU A 47 43.05 12.20 -40.66
N ALA A 48 43.94 12.46 -39.70
CA ALA A 48 43.79 13.50 -38.68
C ALA A 48 44.83 14.61 -38.86
N VAL A 49 44.39 15.86 -38.79
CA VAL A 49 45.25 17.05 -38.99
C VAL A 49 44.92 18.12 -37.96
N GLY A 50 45.97 18.66 -37.35
CA GLY A 50 45.92 19.83 -36.50
C GLY A 50 46.70 20.99 -37.11
N VAL A 51 46.11 22.17 -37.12
CA VAL A 51 46.76 23.41 -37.52
C VAL A 51 46.73 24.38 -36.36
N TRP A 52 47.90 24.92 -36.04
CA TRP A 52 48.08 26.04 -35.12
C TRP A 52 48.59 27.25 -35.88
N VAL A 53 48.05 28.41 -35.52
CA VAL A 53 48.55 29.72 -35.91
C VAL A 53 48.76 30.52 -34.64
N GLY A 54 49.96 31.08 -34.48
CA GLY A 54 50.32 31.93 -33.37
C GLY A 54 51.62 32.68 -33.64
N ASN A 55 51.86 33.73 -32.86
CA ASN A 55 53.11 34.48 -32.92
C ASN A 55 54.19 33.78 -32.09
N THR A 56 55.43 33.72 -32.59
CA THR A 56 56.57 33.14 -31.84
C THR A 56 56.75 33.79 -30.46
N LYS A 57 56.43 35.09 -30.35
CA LYS A 57 56.27 35.79 -29.08
C LYS A 57 54.76 35.96 -28.81
N PRO A 58 54.22 35.41 -27.71
CA PRO A 58 52.79 35.44 -27.44
C PRO A 58 52.23 36.86 -27.44
N SER A 59 51.28 37.12 -28.34
CA SER A 59 50.63 38.42 -28.52
C SER A 59 49.26 38.21 -29.16
N THR A 60 48.30 39.07 -28.82
CA THR A 60 46.93 39.00 -29.33
C THR A 60 46.91 39.10 -30.85
N MET A 61 46.15 38.21 -31.50
CA MET A 61 45.92 38.20 -32.94
C MET A 61 44.49 38.63 -33.25
N LEU A 62 44.28 39.16 -34.47
CA LEU A 62 42.95 39.47 -34.98
C LEU A 62 42.35 38.24 -35.66
N GLY A 63 41.64 37.42 -34.88
CA GLY A 63 40.98 36.22 -35.36
C GLY A 63 41.12 35.06 -34.38
N GLY A 64 40.55 33.91 -34.75
CA GLY A 64 40.58 32.71 -33.92
C GLY A 64 40.73 31.45 -34.76
N GLY A 65 40.48 30.30 -34.15
CA GLY A 65 40.64 28.99 -34.79
C GLY A 65 39.96 28.90 -36.16
N SER A 66 38.72 29.38 -36.30
CA SER A 66 37.94 29.31 -37.55
C SER A 66 38.46 30.20 -38.67
N THR A 67 39.03 31.37 -38.36
CA THR A 67 39.41 32.38 -39.37
C THR A 67 40.89 32.36 -39.72
N LEU A 68 41.75 31.87 -38.83
CA LEU A 68 43.21 31.81 -39.04
C LEU A 68 43.67 30.39 -39.36
N ALA A 69 43.44 29.43 -38.47
CA ALA A 69 43.88 28.05 -38.65
C ALA A 69 42.96 27.25 -39.61
N GLY A 70 41.66 27.55 -39.59
CA GLY A 70 40.63 26.87 -40.38
C GLY A 70 40.88 26.86 -41.89
N PRO A 71 41.21 28.00 -42.53
CA PRO A 71 41.51 28.04 -43.97
C PRO A 71 42.71 27.17 -44.36
N ILE A 72 43.79 27.21 -43.57
CA ILE A 72 45.01 26.41 -43.80
C ILE A 72 44.68 24.91 -43.68
N TRP A 73 43.94 24.54 -42.64
CA TRP A 73 43.48 23.17 -42.44
C TRP A 73 42.62 22.70 -43.63
N ASN A 74 41.69 23.54 -44.10
CA ASN A 74 40.78 23.18 -45.19
C ASN A 74 41.54 22.92 -46.50
N ASP A 75 42.45 23.83 -46.86
CA ASP A 75 43.25 23.73 -48.08
C ASP A 75 44.12 22.46 -48.07
N PHE A 76 44.82 22.21 -46.96
CA PHE A 76 45.61 21.00 -46.79
C PHE A 76 44.75 19.74 -46.92
N MET A 77 43.62 19.66 -46.20
CA MET A 77 42.76 18.47 -46.21
C MET A 77 42.15 18.20 -47.59
N ARG A 78 41.79 19.24 -48.36
CA ARG A 78 41.30 19.08 -49.73
C ARG A 78 42.36 18.47 -50.64
N GLN A 79 43.59 18.96 -50.56
CA GLN A 79 44.68 18.47 -51.39
C GLN A 79 45.10 17.05 -50.98
N ALA A 80 45.23 16.78 -49.67
CA ALA A 80 45.62 15.48 -49.15
C ALA A 80 44.60 14.37 -49.48
N LEU A 81 43.32 14.71 -49.59
CA LEU A 81 42.24 13.75 -49.82
C LEU A 81 41.73 13.71 -51.27
N ASP A 82 42.24 14.54 -52.19
CA ASP A 82 41.71 14.66 -53.57
C ASP A 82 41.57 13.30 -54.29
N LYS A 83 42.53 12.39 -54.08
CA LYS A 83 42.61 11.09 -54.76
C LYS A 83 42.27 9.89 -53.87
N THR A 84 41.75 10.13 -52.68
CA THR A 84 41.27 9.05 -51.79
C THR A 84 39.77 8.86 -51.98
N PRO A 85 39.21 7.67 -51.72
CA PRO A 85 37.75 7.52 -51.69
C PRO A 85 37.14 8.41 -50.60
N ALA A 86 35.88 8.83 -50.78
CA ALA A 86 35.12 9.45 -49.70
C ALA A 86 34.79 8.39 -48.65
N GLU A 87 34.98 8.73 -47.38
CA GLU A 87 34.76 7.83 -46.27
C GLU A 87 33.64 8.37 -45.38
N ASP A 88 32.89 7.46 -44.77
CA ASP A 88 31.93 7.76 -43.71
C ASP A 88 32.49 7.32 -42.37
N PHE A 89 32.06 8.00 -41.30
CA PHE A 89 32.31 7.52 -39.95
C PHE A 89 31.36 6.35 -39.67
N ASP A 90 31.92 5.24 -39.24
CA ASP A 90 31.11 4.15 -38.71
C ASP A 90 30.20 4.68 -37.59
N ALA A 91 28.97 4.18 -37.58
CA ALA A 91 28.10 4.43 -36.44
C ALA A 91 28.82 3.89 -35.18
N PRO A 92 28.79 4.62 -34.06
CA PRO A 92 29.35 4.11 -32.82
C PRO A 92 28.65 2.78 -32.50
N ILE A 93 29.43 1.82 -32.01
CA ILE A 93 28.87 0.60 -31.46
C ILE A 93 27.94 1.03 -30.33
N LYS A 94 26.65 0.70 -30.48
CA LYS A 94 25.68 0.95 -29.41
C LYS A 94 25.97 -0.05 -28.30
N GLU A 95 26.74 0.37 -27.33
CA GLU A 95 26.89 -0.40 -26.10
C GLU A 95 25.62 -0.26 -25.27
N GLU A 96 25.14 -1.38 -24.77
CA GLU A 96 24.05 -1.39 -23.80
C GLU A 96 24.61 -0.90 -22.46
N ILE A 97 24.41 0.38 -22.18
CA ILE A 97 24.81 0.99 -20.92
C ILE A 97 23.90 0.44 -19.83
N LYS A 98 24.44 -0.42 -18.96
CA LYS A 98 23.68 -1.03 -17.86
C LYS A 98 23.60 -0.14 -16.63
N ASN A 99 24.55 0.77 -16.48
CA ASN A 99 24.58 1.70 -15.36
C ASN A 99 23.55 2.83 -15.60
N PRO A 100 22.48 2.93 -14.79
CA PRO A 100 21.42 3.92 -14.99
C PRO A 100 21.90 5.37 -14.82
N PHE A 101 23.01 5.61 -14.11
CA PHE A 101 23.58 6.95 -13.91
C PHE A 101 24.27 7.49 -15.17
N LEU A 102 24.80 6.60 -16.03
CA LEU A 102 25.42 6.99 -17.31
C LEU A 102 24.40 7.21 -18.44
N GLN A 103 23.15 6.78 -18.23
CA GLN A 103 22.05 7.05 -19.17
C GLN A 103 21.53 8.50 -19.06
N GLY A 104 21.92 9.22 -18.01
CA GLY A 104 21.59 10.62 -17.77
C GLY A 104 20.13 10.83 -17.38
N SER A 105 19.87 11.18 -16.11
CA SER A 105 18.67 11.92 -15.72
C SER A 105 19.03 13.40 -15.67
N VAL A 106 18.33 14.23 -16.44
CA VAL A 106 18.65 15.66 -16.54
C VAL A 106 18.39 16.33 -15.19
N GLY A 107 19.45 16.72 -14.47
CA GLY A 107 19.39 17.73 -13.40
C GLY A 107 18.65 17.34 -12.12
N GLY A 108 18.61 16.05 -11.79
CA GLY A 108 17.92 15.54 -10.59
C GLY A 108 16.51 15.03 -10.85
N ILE A 109 15.86 14.53 -9.81
CA ILE A 109 14.50 14.00 -9.86
C ILE A 109 13.56 15.05 -9.27
N THR A 110 12.66 15.59 -10.08
CA THR A 110 11.61 16.50 -9.59
C THR A 110 10.37 15.69 -9.21
N LEU A 111 9.94 15.83 -7.96
CA LEU A 111 8.77 15.14 -7.42
C LEU A 111 7.78 16.15 -6.87
N ARG A 112 6.49 15.86 -7.06
CA ARG A 112 5.41 16.48 -6.29
C ARG A 112 5.45 15.84 -4.90
N VAL A 113 5.63 16.62 -3.85
CA VAL A 113 5.70 16.12 -2.47
C VAL A 113 4.72 16.87 -1.57
N ASN A 114 4.25 16.21 -0.53
CA ASN A 114 3.46 16.87 0.50
C ASN A 114 4.38 17.76 1.36
N LYS A 115 4.12 19.07 1.39
CA LYS A 115 4.94 20.07 2.11
C LYS A 115 5.01 19.85 3.63
N LYS A 116 4.09 19.09 4.22
CA LYS A 116 4.06 18.76 5.65
C LYS A 116 4.80 17.46 5.95
N THR A 117 4.62 16.42 5.13
CA THR A 117 5.15 15.07 5.42
C THR A 117 6.47 14.78 4.69
N GLY A 118 6.78 15.52 3.63
CA GLY A 118 7.97 15.31 2.80
C GLY A 118 7.92 14.08 1.89
N LYS A 119 6.82 13.31 1.90
CA LYS A 119 6.61 12.10 1.08
C LYS A 119 6.09 12.45 -0.33
N ILE A 120 6.21 11.52 -1.28
CA ILE A 120 5.71 11.70 -2.65
C ILE A 120 4.19 11.92 -2.61
N ALA A 121 3.72 13.04 -3.17
CA ALA A 121 2.30 13.35 -3.23
C ALA A 121 1.55 12.26 -4.02
N SER A 122 0.44 11.80 -3.46
CA SER A 122 -0.45 10.80 -4.08
C SER A 122 -1.72 11.48 -4.59
N SER A 123 -2.60 10.71 -5.23
CA SER A 123 -3.95 11.18 -5.62
C SER A 123 -4.80 11.63 -4.42
N SER A 124 -4.43 11.23 -3.20
CA SER A 124 -5.09 11.63 -1.95
C SER A 124 -4.47 12.86 -1.26
N THR A 125 -3.33 13.37 -1.74
CA THR A 125 -2.73 14.58 -1.17
C THR A 125 -3.52 15.81 -1.62
N LEU A 126 -4.00 16.64 -0.68
CA LEU A 126 -4.71 17.88 -0.99
C LEU A 126 -3.82 18.82 -1.82
N ASP A 127 -4.35 19.41 -2.90
CA ASP A 127 -3.58 20.27 -3.81
C ASP A 127 -2.83 21.40 -3.10
N GLU A 128 -3.43 22.00 -2.06
CA GLU A 128 -2.81 23.06 -1.25
C GLU A 128 -1.57 22.61 -0.46
N LEU A 129 -1.40 21.30 -0.26
CA LEU A 129 -0.26 20.69 0.41
C LEU A 129 0.81 20.21 -0.58
N ILE A 130 0.54 20.23 -1.88
CA ILE A 130 1.48 19.75 -2.89
C ILE A 130 2.45 20.87 -3.26
N VAL A 131 3.75 20.55 -3.21
CA VAL A 131 4.82 21.41 -3.73
C VAL A 131 5.70 20.59 -4.66
N GLU A 132 6.17 21.19 -5.75
CA GLU A 132 7.22 20.60 -6.58
C GLU A 132 8.57 20.81 -5.92
N LYS A 133 9.34 19.73 -5.81
CA LYS A 133 10.66 19.73 -5.18
C LYS A 133 11.63 18.92 -6.03
N THR A 134 12.75 19.53 -6.38
CA THR A 134 13.84 18.88 -7.12
C THR A 134 14.86 18.31 -6.15
N PHE A 135 15.15 17.01 -6.31
CA PHE A 135 16.13 16.25 -5.56
C PHE A 135 17.34 16.00 -6.45
N LEU A 136 18.50 16.50 -6.03
CA LEU A 136 19.77 16.25 -6.69
C LEU A 136 20.50 15.09 -6.00
N PRO A 137 21.10 14.14 -6.76
CA PRO A 137 21.97 13.13 -6.16
C PRO A 137 23.10 13.84 -5.40
N PRO A 138 23.26 13.61 -4.08
CA PRO A 138 24.12 14.42 -3.23
C PRO A 138 25.60 14.06 -3.34
N HIS A 139 26.00 13.32 -4.38
CA HIS A 139 27.33 12.76 -4.52
C HIS A 139 27.92 12.97 -5.90
N THR A 140 29.24 12.92 -5.96
CA THR A 140 29.99 13.00 -7.22
C THR A 140 29.72 11.79 -8.12
N ILE A 141 30.03 11.90 -9.42
CA ILE A 141 29.83 10.79 -10.37
C ILE A 141 30.58 9.52 -9.97
N LEU A 142 31.74 9.66 -9.29
CA LEU A 142 32.55 8.55 -8.78
C LEU A 142 31.85 7.78 -7.65
N HIS A 143 30.80 8.35 -7.04
CA HIS A 143 29.94 7.63 -6.10
C HIS A 143 29.12 6.53 -6.79
N TYR A 144 28.82 6.71 -8.07
CA TYR A 144 27.87 5.89 -8.82
C TYR A 144 28.52 5.04 -9.91
N VAL A 145 29.78 5.34 -10.24
CA VAL A 145 30.48 4.76 -11.38
C VAL A 145 31.88 4.34 -10.96
N ASP A 146 32.27 3.13 -11.34
CA ASP A 146 33.67 2.72 -11.34
C ASP A 146 34.35 3.25 -12.61
N LYS A 147 35.38 4.10 -12.45
CA LYS A 147 36.09 4.69 -13.60
C LYS A 147 36.75 3.65 -14.52
N ASP A 148 37.15 2.51 -13.96
CA ASP A 148 37.84 1.44 -14.70
C ASP A 148 36.84 0.45 -15.30
N ASN A 149 35.58 0.50 -14.85
CA ASN A 149 34.45 -0.27 -15.39
C ASN A 149 33.12 0.51 -15.32
N PRO A 150 32.90 1.48 -16.23
CA PRO A 150 31.77 2.40 -16.15
C PRO A 150 30.38 1.72 -16.27
N ASN A 151 30.31 0.55 -16.90
CA ASN A 151 29.07 -0.24 -17.02
C ASN A 151 28.74 -1.07 -15.77
N SER A 152 29.60 -1.08 -14.75
CA SER A 152 29.32 -1.72 -13.47
C SER A 152 28.12 -1.04 -12.78
N THR A 153 27.31 -1.84 -12.06
CA THR A 153 26.26 -1.34 -11.16
C THR A 153 26.79 -1.06 -9.75
N GLN A 154 28.06 -1.36 -9.50
CA GLN A 154 28.77 -1.08 -8.25
C GLN A 154 29.80 0.03 -8.47
N SER A 155 29.93 0.94 -7.51
CA SER A 155 31.02 1.92 -7.50
C SER A 155 32.19 1.41 -6.65
N ASN A 156 33.40 1.86 -7.00
CA ASN A 156 34.62 1.66 -6.22
C ASN A 156 35.04 2.95 -5.48
N SER A 157 34.07 3.83 -5.20
CA SER A 157 34.24 5.15 -4.59
C SER A 157 35.23 5.19 -3.41
N GLN A 158 35.22 4.17 -2.56
CA GLN A 158 36.10 4.06 -1.39
C GLN A 158 37.60 3.83 -1.71
N THR A 159 37.94 3.56 -2.97
CA THR A 159 39.31 3.24 -3.40
C THR A 159 39.88 4.24 -4.40
N ASP A 160 39.08 5.18 -4.92
CA ASP A 160 39.56 6.20 -5.85
C ASP A 160 40.11 7.42 -5.08
N PRO A 161 41.39 7.81 -5.27
CA PRO A 161 42.00 8.91 -4.53
C PRO A 161 41.38 10.29 -4.84
N GLN A 162 40.62 10.43 -5.94
CA GLN A 162 39.92 11.68 -6.28
C GLN A 162 38.53 11.77 -5.66
N TYR A 163 37.96 10.65 -5.20
CA TYR A 163 36.59 10.61 -4.68
C TYR A 163 36.41 11.58 -3.52
N ASP A 164 37.23 11.47 -2.47
CA ASP A 164 37.11 12.31 -1.27
C ASP A 164 37.29 13.80 -1.59
N VAL A 165 38.25 14.12 -2.46
CA VAL A 165 38.54 15.52 -2.86
C VAL A 165 37.36 16.14 -3.60
N TRP A 166 36.76 15.40 -4.52
CA TRP A 166 35.63 15.89 -5.31
C TRP A 166 34.34 15.90 -4.47
N GLU A 167 34.16 14.91 -3.61
CA GLU A 167 33.02 14.80 -2.72
C GLU A 167 33.03 15.95 -1.71
N GLU A 168 34.18 16.26 -1.10
CA GLU A 168 34.31 17.39 -0.19
C GLU A 168 33.98 18.73 -0.88
N ALA A 169 34.51 18.97 -2.09
CA ALA A 169 34.22 20.18 -2.85
C ALA A 169 32.71 20.30 -3.18
N LEU A 170 32.07 19.17 -3.53
CA LEU A 170 30.64 19.10 -3.74
C LEU A 170 29.87 19.43 -2.46
N GLN A 171 30.21 18.81 -1.32
CA GLN A 171 29.56 19.06 -0.03
C GLN A 171 29.72 20.53 0.42
N GLN A 172 30.87 21.15 0.18
CA GLN A 172 31.07 22.57 0.45
C GLN A 172 30.18 23.46 -0.44
N TRP A 173 30.06 23.12 -1.74
CA TRP A 173 29.14 23.82 -2.64
C TRP A 173 27.68 23.65 -2.20
N ILE A 174 27.27 22.43 -1.84
CA ILE A 174 25.94 22.09 -1.30
C ILE A 174 25.61 22.95 -0.09
N ALA A 175 26.52 23.00 0.89
CA ALA A 175 26.35 23.80 2.11
C ALA A 175 26.18 25.29 1.80
N LYS A 176 26.88 25.81 0.78
CA LYS A 176 26.74 27.20 0.32
C LYS A 176 25.39 27.44 -0.37
N GLN A 177 24.93 26.51 -1.21
CA GLN A 177 23.64 26.65 -1.92
C GLN A 177 22.44 26.57 -0.98
N GLN A 178 22.49 25.73 0.05
CA GLN A 178 21.44 25.62 1.07
C GLN A 178 21.18 26.93 1.82
N GLN A 179 22.19 27.80 1.92
CA GLN A 179 22.05 29.12 2.54
C GLN A 179 21.37 30.14 1.61
N THR A 180 21.44 29.94 0.28
CA THR A 180 20.98 30.91 -0.71
C THR A 180 19.68 30.52 -1.42
N ASN A 181 19.26 29.25 -1.37
CA ASN A 181 18.06 28.77 -2.07
C ASN A 181 17.34 27.63 -1.31
N PRO A 182 16.31 27.93 -0.49
CA PRO A 182 15.62 26.93 0.35
C PRO A 182 14.80 25.87 -0.41
N SER A 183 14.51 26.07 -1.71
CA SER A 183 13.66 25.15 -2.48
C SER A 183 14.40 23.95 -3.09
N ILE A 184 15.73 23.92 -3.06
CA ILE A 184 16.51 22.80 -3.58
C ILE A 184 16.73 21.78 -2.47
N SER A 185 16.29 20.52 -2.67
CA SER A 185 16.67 19.41 -1.80
C SER A 185 17.95 18.76 -2.28
N ILE A 186 18.89 18.61 -1.37
CA ILE A 186 20.14 17.89 -1.63
C ILE A 186 20.15 16.70 -0.68
N SER A 187 19.18 15.84 -0.93
CA SER A 187 18.89 14.61 -0.21
C SER A 187 18.42 13.61 -1.26
N ASP A 188 18.51 12.32 -0.97
CA ASP A 188 17.84 11.33 -1.82
C ASP A 188 16.34 11.66 -1.94
N PRO A 189 15.75 11.43 -3.12
CA PRO A 189 14.31 11.57 -3.28
C PRO A 189 13.60 10.63 -2.29
N PRO A 190 12.49 11.07 -1.67
CA PRO A 190 11.66 10.15 -0.90
C PRO A 190 11.22 9.00 -1.79
N THR A 191 11.28 7.78 -1.27
CA THR A 191 10.79 6.57 -1.96
C THR A 191 9.39 6.20 -1.53
N GLU A 192 8.92 6.78 -0.42
CA GLU A 192 7.60 6.54 0.15
C GLU A 192 6.57 7.54 -0.38
N TYR A 193 5.41 7.02 -0.74
CA TYR A 193 4.24 7.83 -1.08
C TYR A 193 3.53 8.31 0.19
N ASP A 194 2.92 9.49 0.10
CA ASP A 194 2.01 10.08 1.08
C ASP A 194 0.68 9.30 1.05
N THR A 195 0.67 8.13 1.68
CA THR A 195 -0.42 7.11 1.59
C THR A 195 -1.36 7.10 2.79
N VAL A 196 -1.44 8.19 3.56
CA VAL A 196 -2.44 8.29 4.62
C VAL A 196 -3.84 8.35 3.98
N GLY A 197 -4.48 7.18 3.87
CA GLY A 197 -5.90 7.05 3.51
C GLY A 197 -6.25 7.16 2.02
N SER A 198 -5.45 6.61 1.10
CA SER A 198 -5.87 6.52 -0.31
C SER A 198 -7.02 5.50 -0.46
N SER A 199 -8.08 5.89 -1.17
CA SER A 199 -9.27 5.05 -1.43
C SER A 199 -8.97 3.73 -2.13
N GLU A 200 -7.81 3.62 -2.79
CA GLU A 200 -7.34 2.41 -3.48
C GLU A 200 -6.76 1.35 -2.54
N MET A 201 -6.33 1.75 -1.32
CA MET A 201 -5.88 0.83 -0.27
C MET A 201 -7.00 0.44 0.69
N LEU A 202 -8.18 1.07 0.58
CA LEU A 202 -9.34 0.69 1.36
C LEU A 202 -9.86 -0.68 0.90
N PRO A 203 -10.37 -1.50 1.84
CA PRO A 203 -11.17 -2.65 1.47
C PRO A 203 -12.33 -2.26 0.54
N SER A 204 -12.68 -3.16 -0.37
CA SER A 204 -13.95 -3.16 -1.08
C SER A 204 -14.89 -4.12 -0.36
N LEU A 205 -16.18 -3.80 -0.33
CA LEU A 205 -17.20 -4.62 0.31
C LEU A 205 -18.54 -4.52 -0.45
N GLU A 206 -19.09 -5.67 -0.79
CA GLU A 206 -20.42 -5.83 -1.39
C GLU A 206 -21.16 -6.95 -0.65
N ILE A 207 -22.42 -6.70 -0.28
CA ILE A 207 -23.29 -7.72 0.32
C ILE A 207 -24.06 -8.41 -0.81
N ILE A 208 -23.79 -9.71 -1.00
CA ILE A 208 -24.44 -10.56 -2.01
C ILE A 208 -25.80 -11.06 -1.48
N SER A 209 -25.84 -11.44 -0.21
CA SER A 209 -27.04 -11.92 0.46
C SER A 209 -27.07 -11.46 1.93
N PRO A 210 -28.24 -11.09 2.49
CA PRO A 210 -29.52 -10.91 1.78
C PRO A 210 -29.49 -9.71 0.83
N LEU A 211 -30.41 -9.68 -0.15
CA LEU A 211 -30.55 -8.53 -1.07
C LEU A 211 -31.19 -7.33 -0.37
N ASN A 212 -30.84 -6.12 -0.83
CA ASN A 212 -31.30 -4.89 -0.18
C ASN A 212 -32.80 -4.72 -0.36
N SER A 213 -33.48 -4.35 0.71
CA SER A 213 -34.94 -4.26 0.82
C SER A 213 -35.67 -5.59 0.57
N SER A 214 -35.00 -6.74 0.72
CA SER A 214 -35.66 -8.05 0.62
C SER A 214 -36.56 -8.33 1.82
N THR A 215 -37.65 -9.04 1.55
CA THR A 215 -38.54 -9.58 2.59
C THR A 215 -38.13 -11.00 2.94
N LEU A 216 -37.84 -11.27 4.20
CA LEU A 216 -37.40 -12.58 4.69
C LEU A 216 -38.49 -13.24 5.52
N TYR A 217 -38.85 -14.47 5.17
CA TYR A 217 -39.80 -15.30 5.91
C TYR A 217 -39.13 -16.34 6.81
N SER A 218 -37.79 -16.39 6.79
CA SER A 218 -36.97 -17.25 7.65
C SER A 218 -36.21 -16.41 8.68
N ARG A 219 -36.06 -16.94 9.90
CA ARG A 219 -35.20 -16.36 10.95
C ARG A 219 -33.72 -16.66 10.76
N GLN A 220 -33.40 -17.65 9.92
CA GLN A 220 -32.02 -17.94 9.51
C GLN A 220 -31.63 -16.98 8.41
N ILE A 221 -30.81 -16.00 8.75
CA ILE A 221 -30.30 -14.98 7.84
C ILE A 221 -28.85 -15.32 7.51
N LYS A 222 -28.61 -15.75 6.28
CA LYS A 222 -27.27 -16.04 5.78
C LYS A 222 -26.69 -14.80 5.10
N PHE A 223 -25.61 -14.28 5.65
CA PHE A 223 -24.81 -13.23 5.03
C PHE A 223 -23.75 -13.83 4.13
N GLU A 224 -23.79 -13.44 2.87
CA GLU A 224 -22.74 -13.71 1.89
C GLU A 224 -22.25 -12.37 1.37
N ILE A 225 -20.93 -12.19 1.35
CA ILE A 225 -20.31 -10.94 0.96
C ILE A 225 -19.15 -11.18 0.00
N LYS A 226 -18.84 -10.17 -0.80
CA LYS A 226 -17.61 -10.06 -1.55
C LYS A 226 -16.79 -8.94 -0.93
N ALA A 227 -15.66 -9.28 -0.34
CA ALA A 227 -14.70 -8.30 0.15
C ALA A 227 -13.31 -8.60 -0.39
N SER A 228 -12.56 -7.53 -0.67
CA SER A 228 -11.18 -7.60 -1.16
C SER A 228 -10.43 -6.36 -0.74
N ALA A 229 -9.17 -6.50 -0.36
CA ALA A 229 -8.26 -5.39 -0.09
C ALA A 229 -6.87 -5.74 -0.65
N PRO A 230 -6.06 -4.76 -1.06
CA PRO A 230 -4.70 -5.01 -1.54
C PRO A 230 -3.81 -5.77 -0.54
N ARG A 231 -4.00 -5.54 0.77
CA ARG A 231 -3.29 -6.28 1.84
C ARG A 231 -4.06 -7.49 2.39
N GLY A 232 -5.16 -7.87 1.74
CA GLY A 232 -6.07 -8.89 2.23
C GLY A 232 -7.01 -8.39 3.32
N ILE A 233 -8.09 -9.14 3.54
CA ILE A 233 -9.08 -8.87 4.59
C ILE A 233 -8.67 -9.65 5.84
N SER A 234 -8.60 -8.96 6.97
CA SER A 234 -8.26 -9.54 8.28
C SER A 234 -9.51 -9.98 9.05
N ASP A 235 -10.58 -9.18 9.02
CA ASP A 235 -11.84 -9.43 9.72
C ASP A 235 -13.03 -8.80 8.96
N VAL A 236 -14.15 -9.50 8.97
CA VAL A 236 -15.45 -8.97 8.60
C VAL A 236 -16.39 -9.07 9.80
N SER A 237 -16.84 -7.92 10.29
CA SER A 237 -17.74 -7.81 11.43
C SER A 237 -19.15 -7.42 10.99
N TYR A 238 -20.16 -8.06 11.58
CA TYR A 238 -21.57 -7.87 11.26
C TYR A 238 -22.30 -7.26 12.45
N TYR A 239 -23.18 -6.31 12.19
CA TYR A 239 -23.89 -5.53 13.19
C TYR A 239 -25.37 -5.42 12.86
N LEU A 240 -26.21 -5.42 13.89
CA LEU A 240 -27.60 -4.97 13.85
C LEU A 240 -27.68 -3.62 14.57
N GLY A 241 -27.91 -2.54 13.82
CA GLY A 241 -27.67 -1.19 14.33
C GLY A 241 -26.22 -1.02 14.81
N ASP A 242 -26.03 -0.77 16.10
CA ASP A 242 -24.71 -0.66 16.75
C ASP A 242 -24.25 -1.92 17.48
N THR A 243 -25.11 -2.95 17.58
CA THR A 243 -24.79 -4.19 18.29
C THR A 243 -24.10 -5.18 17.37
N LYS A 244 -22.88 -5.63 17.72
CA LYS A 244 -22.17 -6.68 16.97
C LYS A 244 -22.88 -8.03 17.15
N ILE A 245 -23.22 -8.68 16.04
CA ILE A 245 -23.92 -9.98 16.02
C ILE A 245 -23.01 -11.14 15.63
N GLY A 246 -21.83 -10.86 15.08
CA GLY A 246 -20.84 -11.86 14.71
C GLY A 246 -19.66 -11.28 13.93
N SER A 247 -18.68 -12.12 13.64
CA SER A 247 -17.58 -11.81 12.72
C SER A 247 -17.05 -13.06 12.04
N SER A 248 -16.32 -12.87 10.95
CA SER A 248 -15.58 -13.90 10.23
C SER A 248 -14.20 -13.38 9.86
N ASN A 249 -13.17 -14.19 10.12
CA ASN A 249 -11.77 -13.88 9.85
C ASN A 249 -11.14 -14.84 8.82
N GLN A 250 -11.94 -15.70 8.19
CA GLN A 250 -11.49 -16.64 7.18
C GLN A 250 -12.43 -16.63 5.97
N PHE A 251 -11.83 -16.70 4.79
CA PHE A 251 -12.59 -16.81 3.55
C PHE A 251 -13.24 -18.21 3.43
N PRO A 252 -14.53 -18.31 3.04
CA PRO A 252 -15.44 -17.22 2.68
C PRO A 252 -15.99 -16.48 3.90
N PHE A 253 -15.89 -15.15 3.88
CA PHE A 253 -16.38 -14.27 4.95
C PHE A 253 -17.91 -14.26 4.99
N SER A 254 -18.48 -15.19 5.74
CA SER A 254 -19.93 -15.41 5.84
C SER A 254 -20.37 -15.48 7.30
N LEU A 255 -21.65 -15.18 7.54
CA LEU A 255 -22.26 -15.30 8.85
C LEU A 255 -23.66 -15.90 8.71
N ASN A 256 -23.95 -16.93 9.48
CA ASN A 256 -25.32 -17.40 9.69
C ASN A 256 -25.85 -16.79 10.98
N TYR A 257 -26.73 -15.81 10.87
CA TYR A 257 -27.35 -15.15 12.01
C TYR A 257 -28.76 -15.67 12.22
N TYR A 258 -29.05 -16.16 13.43
CA TYR A 258 -30.39 -16.54 13.81
C TYR A 258 -31.09 -15.42 14.56
N ALA A 259 -32.08 -14.81 13.93
CA ALA A 259 -32.84 -13.68 14.44
C ALA A 259 -33.86 -14.10 15.52
N GLN A 260 -33.43 -14.79 16.59
CA GLN A 260 -34.33 -15.42 17.56
C GLN A 260 -35.30 -14.41 18.20
N SER A 261 -34.78 -13.26 18.65
CA SER A 261 -35.53 -12.26 19.40
C SER A 261 -36.06 -11.09 18.57
N LEU A 262 -35.90 -11.12 17.24
CA LEU A 262 -36.37 -10.03 16.39
C LEU A 262 -37.85 -10.20 16.08
N GLU A 263 -38.64 -9.17 16.40
CA GLU A 263 -40.04 -9.06 16.01
C GLU A 263 -40.17 -8.88 14.48
N LYS A 264 -41.39 -9.01 13.95
CA LYS A 264 -41.63 -8.67 12.54
C LYS A 264 -41.39 -7.18 12.30
N GLY A 265 -40.71 -6.86 11.20
CA GLY A 265 -40.45 -5.47 10.83
C GLY A 265 -39.16 -5.25 10.06
N LYS A 266 -38.83 -3.98 9.88
CA LYS A 266 -37.68 -3.54 9.09
C LYS A 266 -36.43 -3.41 9.95
N TYR A 267 -35.33 -3.96 9.46
CA TYR A 267 -34.04 -3.95 10.14
C TYR A 267 -32.93 -3.51 9.21
N THR A 268 -31.99 -2.74 9.75
CA THR A 268 -30.76 -2.34 9.06
C THR A 268 -29.58 -3.07 9.68
N PHE A 269 -28.88 -3.85 8.87
CA PHE A 269 -27.61 -4.45 9.25
C PHE A 269 -26.47 -3.67 8.63
N LYS A 270 -25.36 -3.62 9.36
CA LYS A 270 -24.10 -2.98 8.94
C LYS A 270 -23.02 -4.06 8.91
N VAL A 271 -22.29 -4.15 7.81
CA VAL A 271 -21.14 -5.04 7.65
C VAL A 271 -19.90 -4.19 7.49
N ILE A 272 -18.83 -4.52 8.20
CA ILE A 272 -17.55 -3.81 8.17
C ILE A 272 -16.46 -4.80 7.83
N ALA A 273 -15.77 -4.62 6.71
CA ALA A 273 -14.59 -5.41 6.33
C ALA A 273 -13.33 -4.59 6.59
N SER A 274 -12.36 -5.16 7.30
CA SER A 274 -11.13 -4.50 7.71
C SER A 274 -9.88 -5.24 7.23
N ASP A 275 -8.79 -4.51 7.00
CA ASP A 275 -7.46 -5.08 6.70
C ASP A 275 -6.56 -5.20 7.96
N ASP A 276 -5.31 -5.61 7.82
CA ASP A 276 -4.34 -5.79 8.92
C ASP A 276 -3.83 -4.48 9.57
N GLN A 277 -4.23 -3.31 9.06
CA GLN A 277 -3.90 -1.99 9.64
C GLN A 277 -5.17 -1.23 10.04
N ASN A 278 -6.30 -1.94 10.19
CA ASN A 278 -7.61 -1.41 10.56
C ASN A 278 -8.25 -0.43 9.55
N ASN A 279 -7.77 -0.37 8.30
CA ASN A 279 -8.54 0.31 7.26
C ASN A 279 -9.82 -0.49 7.01
N ASN A 280 -10.96 0.17 6.83
CA ASN A 280 -12.23 -0.52 6.67
C ASN A 280 -13.12 0.06 5.57
N ALA A 281 -13.97 -0.81 5.03
CA ALA A 281 -15.14 -0.42 4.26
C ALA A 281 -16.40 -0.97 4.90
N GLN A 282 -17.50 -0.25 4.68
CA GLN A 282 -18.78 -0.51 5.33
C GLN A 282 -19.88 -0.60 4.29
N ALA A 283 -20.78 -1.57 4.48
CA ALA A 283 -21.97 -1.72 3.67
C ALA A 283 -23.18 -1.88 4.59
N PHE A 284 -24.31 -1.33 4.15
CA PHE A 284 -25.57 -1.41 4.86
C PHE A 284 -26.57 -2.21 4.05
N ILE A 285 -27.37 -3.01 4.74
CA ILE A 285 -28.45 -3.78 4.13
C ILE A 285 -29.71 -3.60 4.94
N ASN A 286 -30.79 -3.23 4.26
CA ASN A 286 -32.11 -3.15 4.85
C ASN A 286 -32.88 -4.41 4.49
N ILE A 287 -33.56 -5.02 5.45
CA ILE A 287 -34.47 -6.14 5.21
C ILE A 287 -35.81 -5.89 5.89
N ASP A 288 -36.82 -6.61 5.45
CA ASP A 288 -38.13 -6.70 6.10
C ASP A 288 -38.36 -8.13 6.58
N LEU A 289 -38.25 -8.37 7.89
CA LEU A 289 -38.43 -9.68 8.50
C LEU A 289 -39.92 -9.94 8.75
N GLN A 290 -40.47 -10.95 8.09
CA GLN A 290 -41.86 -11.40 8.22
C GLN A 290 -41.97 -12.81 8.82
N ALA A 291 -40.86 -13.38 9.31
CA ALA A 291 -40.84 -14.70 9.95
C ALA A 291 -41.61 -14.69 11.29
N GLU A 292 -42.42 -15.72 11.53
CA GLU A 292 -43.09 -15.92 12.83
C GLU A 292 -42.08 -16.14 13.96
N LEU A 293 -42.36 -15.64 15.16
CA LEU A 293 -41.54 -15.89 16.35
C LEU A 293 -41.47 -17.38 16.68
N ASP A 294 -40.30 -17.80 17.16
CA ASP A 294 -40.18 -19.12 17.76
C ASP A 294 -41.22 -19.27 18.89
N PRO A 295 -41.73 -20.49 19.10
CA PRO A 295 -42.60 -20.74 20.23
C PRO A 295 -41.87 -20.42 21.54
N PRO A 296 -42.62 -20.12 22.62
CA PRO A 296 -42.03 -20.00 23.95
C PRO A 296 -41.13 -21.21 24.25
N SER A 297 -40.00 -20.96 24.90
CA SER A 297 -39.03 -21.99 25.24
C SER A 297 -38.16 -21.53 26.42
N PHE A 298 -37.22 -22.34 26.86
CA PHE A 298 -36.20 -21.93 27.84
C PHE A 298 -34.91 -22.66 27.55
N GLU A 299 -33.77 -22.19 28.06
CA GLU A 299 -32.48 -22.90 28.01
C GLU A 299 -31.85 -22.97 29.39
N TRP A 300 -31.22 -24.10 29.71
CA TRP A 300 -30.35 -24.20 30.87
C TRP A 300 -29.09 -23.35 30.65
N SER A 301 -28.64 -22.61 31.67
CA SER A 301 -27.40 -21.82 31.55
C SER A 301 -26.18 -22.70 31.28
N ASP A 302 -26.15 -23.92 31.82
CA ASP A 302 -25.05 -24.88 31.70
C ASP A 302 -25.41 -26.03 30.76
N SER A 303 -25.87 -25.73 29.55
CA SER A 303 -26.45 -26.72 28.62
C SER A 303 -25.55 -27.91 28.25
N GLN A 304 -24.24 -27.82 28.48
CA GLN A 304 -23.27 -28.90 28.25
C GLN A 304 -23.11 -29.86 29.46
N GLY A 305 -23.82 -29.61 30.55
CA GLY A 305 -23.74 -30.37 31.80
C GLY A 305 -23.00 -29.61 32.90
N LEU A 306 -23.28 -29.97 34.15
CA LEU A 306 -22.79 -29.29 35.34
C LEU A 306 -22.15 -30.28 36.31
N THR A 307 -20.95 -29.99 36.80
CA THR A 307 -20.31 -30.77 37.89
C THR A 307 -20.34 -29.97 39.17
N LEU A 308 -20.94 -30.54 40.22
CA LEU A 308 -21.10 -29.90 41.53
C LEU A 308 -20.42 -30.74 42.61
N LYS A 309 -19.91 -30.08 43.65
CA LYS A 309 -19.38 -30.70 44.87
C LYS A 309 -20.33 -30.44 46.02
N LYS A 310 -20.16 -31.17 47.13
CA LYS A 310 -20.91 -30.94 48.38
C LYS A 310 -20.93 -29.47 48.83
N GLU A 311 -19.82 -28.76 48.66
CA GLU A 311 -19.66 -27.33 49.00
C GLU A 311 -20.46 -26.36 48.12
N ASN A 312 -20.97 -26.81 46.97
CA ASN A 312 -21.84 -26.01 46.10
C ASN A 312 -23.31 -26.01 46.57
N PHE A 313 -23.65 -26.71 47.66
CA PHE A 313 -25.01 -26.76 48.20
C PHE A 313 -25.10 -25.95 49.51
N PRO A 314 -26.10 -25.06 49.68
CA PRO A 314 -27.16 -24.74 48.72
C PRO A 314 -26.65 -23.94 47.51
N GLY A 315 -27.05 -24.35 46.30
CA GLY A 315 -26.55 -23.80 45.04
C GLY A 315 -27.66 -23.25 44.15
N ALA A 316 -27.40 -22.16 43.44
CA ALA A 316 -28.35 -21.59 42.49
C ALA A 316 -28.19 -22.24 41.10
N ILE A 317 -29.29 -22.73 40.54
CA ILE A 317 -29.34 -23.23 39.16
C ILE A 317 -30.07 -22.19 38.32
N PHE A 318 -29.53 -21.87 37.15
CA PHE A 318 -30.02 -20.80 36.29
C PHE A 318 -30.58 -21.33 34.97
N LEU A 319 -31.66 -20.72 34.50
CA LEU A 319 -32.21 -20.93 33.16
C LEU A 319 -32.66 -19.60 32.55
N THR A 320 -32.71 -19.55 31.22
CA THR A 320 -33.08 -18.36 30.46
C THR A 320 -34.36 -18.67 29.69
N PRO A 321 -35.53 -18.12 30.07
CA PRO A 321 -36.75 -18.28 29.28
C PRO A 321 -36.73 -17.39 28.04
N PHE A 322 -37.37 -17.87 26.97
CA PHE A 322 -37.69 -17.11 25.77
C PHE A 322 -39.20 -16.88 25.72
N ARG A 323 -39.61 -15.62 25.51
CA ARG A 323 -41.02 -15.18 25.59
C ARG A 323 -41.69 -15.52 26.94
N TRP A 324 -41.00 -15.18 28.04
CA TRP A 324 -41.45 -15.47 29.41
C TRP A 324 -42.90 -15.05 29.70
N THR A 325 -43.34 -13.93 29.14
CA THR A 325 -44.71 -13.41 29.30
C THR A 325 -45.78 -14.34 28.70
N GLU A 326 -45.41 -15.28 27.84
CA GLU A 326 -46.28 -16.27 27.21
C GLU A 326 -46.16 -17.66 27.82
N ILE A 327 -45.18 -17.85 28.70
CA ILE A 327 -45.01 -19.08 29.47
C ILE A 327 -45.99 -19.06 30.65
N LYS A 328 -46.68 -20.19 30.87
CA LYS A 328 -47.58 -20.36 32.01
C LYS A 328 -46.79 -20.80 33.24
N GLU A 329 -45.97 -21.83 33.09
CA GLU A 329 -45.11 -22.37 34.16
C GLU A 329 -43.92 -23.16 33.59
N ILE A 330 -42.86 -23.29 34.38
CA ILE A 330 -41.74 -24.23 34.13
C ILE A 330 -41.53 -25.08 35.38
N LYS A 331 -41.84 -26.38 35.27
CA LYS A 331 -41.65 -27.35 36.35
C LYS A 331 -40.29 -28.01 36.26
N ILE A 332 -39.53 -28.04 37.35
CA ILE A 332 -38.20 -28.64 37.40
C ILE A 332 -38.28 -29.94 38.19
N TYR A 333 -37.96 -31.04 37.52
CA TYR A 333 -37.91 -32.37 38.10
C TYR A 333 -36.46 -32.83 38.27
N LEU A 334 -36.13 -33.32 39.46
CA LEU A 334 -34.88 -34.02 39.73
C LEU A 334 -35.07 -35.50 39.45
N LYS A 335 -34.29 -36.04 38.54
CA LYS A 335 -34.25 -37.46 38.21
C LYS A 335 -32.96 -38.10 38.71
N SER A 336 -33.12 -39.22 39.41
CA SER A 336 -32.04 -40.06 39.93
C SER A 336 -32.43 -41.52 39.70
N GLY A 337 -31.82 -42.18 38.71
CA GLY A 337 -32.25 -43.51 38.27
C GLY A 337 -33.69 -43.51 37.73
N ALA A 338 -34.56 -44.34 38.31
CA ALA A 338 -35.99 -44.43 37.95
C ALA A 338 -36.89 -43.40 38.66
N ASN A 339 -36.38 -42.73 39.69
CA ASN A 339 -37.17 -41.77 40.48
C ASN A 339 -37.10 -40.38 39.85
N GLU A 340 -38.26 -39.73 39.70
CA GLU A 340 -38.41 -38.37 39.18
C GLU A 340 -39.29 -37.56 40.14
N ASN A 341 -38.72 -36.52 40.76
CA ASN A 341 -39.38 -35.71 41.79
C ASN A 341 -39.45 -34.25 41.37
N LEU A 342 -40.61 -33.61 41.47
CA LEU A 342 -40.75 -32.16 41.28
C LEU A 342 -40.02 -31.43 42.43
N ILE A 343 -39.02 -30.62 42.09
CA ILE A 343 -38.22 -29.88 43.08
C ILE A 343 -38.43 -28.36 43.03
N TYR A 344 -38.95 -27.83 41.92
CA TYR A 344 -39.26 -26.40 41.78
C TYR A 344 -40.31 -26.15 40.70
N THR A 345 -41.02 -25.04 40.79
CA THR A 345 -41.91 -24.56 39.73
C THR A 345 -41.74 -23.06 39.60
N PHE A 346 -41.42 -22.61 38.39
CA PHE A 346 -41.49 -21.20 38.02
C PHE A 346 -42.88 -20.89 37.47
N ASP A 347 -43.47 -19.78 37.87
CA ASP A 347 -44.75 -19.29 37.34
C ASP A 347 -44.69 -17.79 37.01
N SER A 348 -45.77 -17.22 36.48
CA SER A 348 -45.80 -15.81 36.05
C SER A 348 -45.44 -14.77 37.11
N ASN A 349 -45.38 -15.13 38.40
CA ASN A 349 -44.98 -14.24 39.49
C ASN A 349 -43.45 -14.16 39.66
N ASP A 350 -42.70 -15.12 39.13
CA ASP A 350 -41.24 -15.10 39.18
C ASP A 350 -40.66 -13.97 38.32
N LYS A 351 -39.72 -13.23 38.90
CA LYS A 351 -39.05 -12.10 38.24
C LYS A 351 -37.75 -12.54 37.59
N LEU A 352 -37.54 -12.07 36.36
CA LEU A 352 -36.28 -12.23 35.67
C LEU A 352 -35.22 -11.31 36.27
N VAL A 353 -34.07 -11.88 36.60
CA VAL A 353 -32.86 -11.14 36.99
C VAL A 353 -31.85 -11.28 35.86
N GLY A 354 -31.60 -10.20 35.11
CA GLY A 354 -30.71 -10.23 33.94
C GLY A 354 -31.17 -11.24 32.88
N ASN A 355 -32.48 -11.29 32.60
CA ASN A 355 -33.14 -12.26 31.71
C ASN A 355 -33.08 -13.73 32.14
N LYS A 356 -32.61 -14.01 33.37
CA LYS A 356 -32.54 -15.38 33.91
C LYS A 356 -33.54 -15.58 35.02
N LEU A 357 -34.00 -16.82 35.12
CA LEU A 357 -34.65 -17.38 36.30
C LEU A 357 -33.61 -18.20 37.08
N ASN A 358 -33.75 -18.24 38.39
CA ASN A 358 -32.95 -19.12 39.22
C ASN A 358 -33.78 -19.73 40.34
N PHE A 359 -33.41 -20.94 40.74
CA PHE A 359 -33.90 -21.53 41.97
C PHE A 359 -32.72 -22.07 42.78
N THR A 360 -32.88 -22.12 44.09
CA THR A 360 -31.86 -22.67 44.98
C THR A 360 -32.10 -24.15 45.20
N TRP A 361 -31.15 -24.98 44.77
CA TRP A 361 -31.09 -26.39 45.15
C TRP A 361 -30.51 -26.49 46.57
N LYS A 362 -31.41 -26.68 47.54
CA LYS A 362 -31.10 -26.52 48.97
C LYS A 362 -30.26 -27.64 49.57
N THR A 363 -30.51 -28.88 49.17
CA THR A 363 -29.97 -30.08 49.84
C THR A 363 -28.99 -30.82 48.95
N TYR A 364 -27.83 -31.17 49.51
CA TYR A 364 -26.88 -32.09 48.89
C TYR A 364 -27.52 -33.48 48.69
N PRO A 365 -27.65 -33.98 47.44
CA PRO A 365 -28.37 -35.21 47.16
C PRO A 365 -27.52 -36.48 47.34
N GLY A 366 -26.22 -36.35 47.63
CA GLY A 366 -25.23 -37.43 47.55
C GLY A 366 -24.38 -37.33 46.29
N ALA A 367 -23.26 -38.05 46.25
CA ALA A 367 -22.45 -38.19 45.06
C ALA A 367 -23.13 -39.13 44.05
N GLY A 368 -23.15 -38.77 42.77
CA GLY A 368 -23.80 -39.53 41.72
C GLY A 368 -24.19 -38.70 40.50
N ASP A 369 -24.81 -39.36 39.53
CA ASP A 369 -25.31 -38.74 38.31
C ASP A 369 -26.81 -38.44 38.44
N TYR A 370 -27.17 -37.19 38.16
CA TYR A 370 -28.51 -36.65 38.25
C TYR A 370 -28.91 -35.98 36.93
N GLN A 371 -30.22 -35.82 36.72
CA GLN A 371 -30.74 -35.01 35.63
C GLN A 371 -31.77 -34.02 36.17
N LEU A 372 -31.66 -32.75 35.77
CA LEU A 372 -32.75 -31.80 35.93
C LEU A 372 -33.55 -31.75 34.65
N LYS A 373 -34.77 -32.29 34.68
CA LYS A 373 -35.74 -32.19 33.59
C LYS A 373 -36.62 -30.99 33.83
N GLY A 374 -36.49 -29.96 33.00
CA GLY A 374 -37.39 -28.82 32.96
C GLY A 374 -38.54 -29.09 31.99
N VAL A 375 -39.77 -28.91 32.44
CA VAL A 375 -41.00 -29.05 31.64
C VAL A 375 -41.69 -27.70 31.61
N MET A 376 -41.58 -27.00 30.50
CA MET A 376 -42.26 -25.72 30.27
C MET A 376 -43.62 -25.97 29.64
N THR A 377 -44.65 -25.29 30.14
CA THR A 377 -45.98 -25.22 29.52
C THR A 377 -46.29 -23.77 29.17
N ASP A 378 -46.66 -23.50 27.92
CA ASP A 378 -47.08 -22.16 27.50
C ASP A 378 -48.57 -21.92 27.78
N LYS A 379 -49.04 -20.68 27.57
CA LYS A 379 -50.45 -20.30 27.78
C LYS A 379 -51.42 -20.97 26.80
N GLN A 380 -50.92 -21.57 25.73
CA GLN A 380 -51.68 -22.37 24.77
C GLN A 380 -51.62 -23.88 25.08
N ASN A 381 -51.05 -24.27 26.23
CA ASN A 381 -50.84 -25.65 26.70
C ASN A 381 -49.88 -26.48 25.85
N LYS A 382 -48.99 -25.86 25.06
CA LYS A 382 -47.88 -26.56 24.41
C LYS A 382 -46.77 -26.81 25.42
N VAL A 383 -46.14 -27.98 25.32
CA VAL A 383 -45.10 -28.43 26.25
C VAL A 383 -43.74 -28.45 25.56
N VAL A 384 -42.71 -27.95 26.23
CA VAL A 384 -41.29 -28.09 25.84
C VAL A 384 -40.51 -28.67 27.00
N GLU A 385 -39.76 -29.74 26.74
CA GLU A 385 -38.93 -30.41 27.74
C GLU A 385 -37.45 -30.21 27.43
N LYS A 386 -36.63 -29.89 28.44
CA LYS A 386 -35.18 -29.85 28.33
C LYS A 386 -34.50 -30.43 29.55
N THR A 387 -33.41 -31.15 29.33
CA THR A 387 -32.68 -31.85 30.38
C THR A 387 -31.29 -31.26 30.56
N LEU A 388 -30.91 -31.03 31.81
CA LEU A 388 -29.55 -30.71 32.22
C LEU A 388 -28.95 -31.93 32.93
N LEU A 389 -27.82 -32.43 32.42
CA LEU A 389 -27.07 -33.50 33.06
C LEU A 389 -26.21 -32.91 34.19
N ILE A 390 -26.24 -33.53 35.37
CA ILE A 390 -25.51 -33.06 36.55
C ILE A 390 -24.74 -34.22 37.16
N LYS A 391 -23.44 -34.00 37.36
CA LYS A 391 -22.60 -34.90 38.14
C LYS A 391 -22.32 -34.27 39.49
N VAL A 392 -22.59 -34.99 40.57
CA VAL A 392 -22.26 -34.55 41.93
C VAL A 392 -21.11 -35.40 42.46
N GLU A 393 -20.02 -34.75 42.85
CA GLU A 393 -18.80 -35.37 43.40
C GLU A 393 -18.72 -35.27 44.93
#